data_AF-A0A239TZ60-F1
#
_entry.id   AF-A0A239TZ60-F1
#
_cell.length_a   1.000
_cell.length_b   1.000
_cell.length_c   1.000
_cell.angle_alpha   90.00
_cell.angle_beta   90.00
_cell.angle_gamma   90.00
#
_symmetry.space_group_name_H-M   'P 1'
#
loop_
_entity.id
_entity.type
_entity.pdbx_description
1 polymer ?
#
loop_
_entity_poly.entity_id
_entity_poly.type
_entity_poly.pdbx_seq_one_letter_code
_entity_poly.pdbx_strand_id
1 'polypeptide(L)'
;MYNPTDKEIEINFTNIGTTIDPNWISDVYAWRDYLTAANSPVKITLSPYEYANIFSRQIPAYCNFGVISRVSITDKQGNPAAITFFDLAYVDETKSGNATEPAQASVTGNKADPHRGVGAGFYETFTLNLSMSSSEQDKAKVISFGKDKTTDTSNDGDSFDGKDLIQMTDSSGQIKIKGLAGNYGVQMDVRLKFTNNTGNTGNFKVVMSSSGGKIYPFVSLNGVFAYPGRRIETAKVLMEMIDLGTIENGKSVSVNFFTALTAVFTAPF
;
A
#
# COMPACT_ATOMS: atom_id res chain seq x y z
N MET A 1 -5.57 18.42 7.84
CA MET A 1 -5.17 17.79 9.12
C MET A 1 -5.71 18.62 10.26
N TYR A 2 -5.98 18.02 11.41
CA TYR A 2 -6.46 18.69 12.62
C TYR A 2 -5.77 18.14 13.86
N ASN A 3 -5.40 19.03 14.78
CA ASN A 3 -4.89 18.66 16.10
C ASN A 3 -6.07 18.54 17.09
N PRO A 4 -6.50 17.32 17.47
CA PRO A 4 -7.61 17.15 18.40
C PRO A 4 -7.23 17.35 19.87
N THR A 5 -5.96 17.62 20.15
CA THR A 5 -5.42 17.68 21.53
C THR A 5 -5.43 19.11 22.08
N ASP A 6 -5.29 19.21 23.40
CA ASP A 6 -5.13 20.47 24.14
C ASP A 6 -3.66 20.97 24.15
N LYS A 7 -2.77 20.32 23.40
CA LYS A 7 -1.32 20.62 23.35
C LYS A 7 -0.89 20.96 21.93
N GLU A 8 0.19 21.73 21.83
CA GLU A 8 0.87 21.92 20.55
C GLU A 8 1.58 20.63 20.14
N ILE A 9 1.43 20.24 18.87
CA ILE A 9 2.05 19.06 18.29
C ILE A 9 2.98 19.43 17.14
N GLU A 10 3.98 18.60 16.94
CA GLU A 10 4.91 18.65 15.82
C GLU A 10 4.70 17.42 14.94
N ILE A 11 4.60 17.65 13.64
CA ILE A 11 4.36 16.62 12.65
C ILE A 11 5.49 16.67 11.63
N ASN A 12 6.20 15.56 11.50
CA ASN A 12 7.34 15.45 10.61
C ASN A 12 7.06 14.42 9.50
N PHE A 13 7.13 14.88 8.26
CA PHE A 13 6.94 14.08 7.06
C PHE A 13 8.27 13.85 6.37
N THR A 14 8.65 12.59 6.18
CA THR A 14 9.88 12.20 5.46
C THR A 14 9.55 11.19 4.37
N ASN A 15 10.50 10.97 3.45
CA ASN A 15 10.34 10.01 2.35
C ASN A 15 9.07 10.29 1.53
N ILE A 16 8.76 11.56 1.27
CA ILE A 16 7.51 11.94 0.64
C ILE A 16 7.54 11.52 -0.83
N GLY A 17 6.59 10.70 -1.27
CA GLY A 17 6.34 10.36 -2.66
C GLY A 17 4.93 10.74 -3.07
N THR A 18 4.75 11.14 -4.34
CA THR A 18 3.44 11.53 -4.87
C THR A 18 3.18 10.92 -6.23
N THR A 19 1.94 10.54 -6.49
CA THR A 19 1.44 10.15 -7.82
C THR A 19 0.39 11.18 -8.25
N ILE A 20 0.48 11.63 -9.49
CA ILE A 20 -0.65 12.17 -10.27
C ILE A 20 -0.49 11.58 -11.67
N ASP A 21 -1.37 10.66 -12.07
CA ASP A 21 -1.22 9.96 -13.35
C ASP A 21 -2.55 9.75 -14.10
N PRO A 22 -2.63 10.09 -15.40
CA PRO A 22 -3.85 9.98 -16.22
C PRO A 22 -4.15 8.57 -16.74
N ASN A 23 -3.21 7.61 -16.63
CA ASN A 23 -3.34 6.26 -17.21
C ASN A 23 -3.95 5.25 -16.23
N TRP A 24 -4.64 5.72 -15.20
CA TRP A 24 -5.19 4.87 -14.13
C TRP A 24 -4.12 4.04 -13.41
N ILE A 25 -2.87 4.50 -13.47
CA ILE A 25 -1.77 3.91 -12.72
C ILE A 25 -1.98 4.26 -11.24
N SER A 26 -1.82 3.24 -10.39
CA SER A 26 -1.96 3.29 -8.94
C SER A 26 -0.90 4.21 -8.28
N ASP A 27 -0.77 4.20 -6.95
CA ASP A 27 0.25 4.96 -6.20
C ASP A 27 1.70 4.43 -6.36
N VAL A 28 2.00 3.67 -7.43
CA VAL A 28 3.33 3.11 -7.74
C VAL A 28 4.43 4.17 -7.84
N TYR A 29 4.12 5.35 -8.41
CA TYR A 29 5.11 6.44 -8.49
C TYR A 29 5.35 7.06 -7.12
N ALA A 30 4.33 7.20 -6.29
CA ALA A 30 4.48 7.60 -4.90
C ALA A 30 5.35 6.60 -4.12
N TRP A 31 5.21 5.28 -4.36
CA TRP A 31 6.06 4.26 -3.74
C TRP A 31 7.51 4.34 -4.19
N ARG A 32 7.74 4.49 -5.51
CA ARG A 32 9.07 4.72 -6.09
C ARG A 32 9.71 5.94 -5.46
N ASP A 33 9.00 7.06 -5.45
CA ASP A 33 9.48 8.32 -4.92
C ASP A 33 9.75 8.18 -3.42
N TYR A 34 8.89 7.53 -2.63
CA TYR A 34 9.11 7.26 -1.20
C TYR A 34 10.43 6.49 -0.93
N LEU A 35 10.72 5.47 -1.73
CA LEU A 35 11.92 4.63 -1.58
C LEU A 35 13.19 5.26 -2.14
N THR A 36 13.05 6.19 -3.10
CA THR A 36 14.19 6.92 -3.69
C THR A 36 14.40 8.30 -3.08
N ALA A 37 13.44 8.81 -2.32
CA ALA A 37 13.38 10.20 -1.90
C ALA A 37 14.63 10.61 -1.11
N ALA A 38 15.32 11.61 -1.66
CA ALA A 38 16.21 12.52 -0.96
C ALA A 38 15.49 13.81 -0.52
N ASN A 39 14.15 13.78 -0.46
CA ASN A 39 13.32 14.96 -0.25
C ASN A 39 13.54 15.53 1.16
N SER A 40 13.62 16.86 1.26
CA SER A 40 13.74 17.54 2.55
C SER A 40 12.52 17.22 3.42
N PRO A 41 12.73 16.82 4.68
CA PRO A 41 11.64 16.64 5.63
C PRO A 41 10.75 17.89 5.71
N VAL A 42 9.44 17.70 5.71
CA VAL A 42 8.47 18.77 5.95
C VAL A 42 8.04 18.67 7.41
N LYS A 43 8.30 19.72 8.18
CA LYS A 43 7.89 19.83 9.58
C LYS A 43 6.81 20.89 9.72
N ILE A 44 5.72 20.54 10.38
CA ILE A 44 4.61 21.44 10.69
C ILE A 44 4.38 21.40 12.20
N THR A 45 4.20 22.58 12.78
CA THR A 45 3.75 22.74 14.16
C THR A 45 2.28 23.15 14.14
N LEU A 46 1.46 22.46 14.91
CA LEU A 46 0.02 22.73 15.03
C LEU A 46 -0.34 23.05 16.47
N SER A 47 -0.97 24.21 16.67
CA SER A 47 -1.56 24.60 17.95
C SER A 47 -2.73 23.69 18.31
N PRO A 48 -3.16 23.66 19.59
CA PRO A 48 -4.37 22.95 20.00
C PRO A 48 -5.57 23.33 19.12
N TYR A 49 -6.32 22.33 18.66
CA TYR A 49 -7.54 22.52 17.85
C TYR A 49 -7.35 23.26 16.52
N GLU A 50 -6.11 23.35 16.03
CA GLU A 50 -5.78 24.01 14.78
C GLU A 50 -5.86 23.04 13.58
N TYR A 51 -6.20 23.61 12.42
CA TYR A 51 -6.17 22.93 11.13
C TYR A 51 -4.95 23.35 10.32
N ALA A 52 -4.34 22.39 9.62
CA ALA A 52 -3.37 22.68 8.57
C ALA A 52 -3.58 21.78 7.36
N ASN A 53 -3.18 22.31 6.21
CA ASN A 53 -3.14 21.56 4.96
C ASN A 53 -1.71 21.12 4.68
N ILE A 54 -1.57 19.86 4.27
CA ILE A 54 -0.32 19.33 3.72
C ILE A 54 -0.66 18.56 2.44
N PHE A 55 0.24 18.61 1.46
CA PHE A 55 0.06 17.96 0.16
C PHE A 55 -1.20 18.40 -0.61
N SER A 56 -1.65 19.64 -0.41
CA SER A 56 -2.68 20.23 -1.26
C SER A 56 -2.16 20.34 -2.69
N ARG A 57 -2.89 19.76 -3.65
CA ARG A 57 -2.51 19.74 -5.07
C ARG A 57 -3.74 19.87 -5.95
N GLN A 58 -3.57 20.54 -7.08
CA GLN A 58 -4.52 20.45 -8.19
C GLN A 58 -4.36 19.09 -8.87
N ILE A 59 -5.46 18.33 -8.94
CA ILE A 59 -5.52 17.04 -9.63
C ILE A 59 -6.25 17.25 -10.95
N PRO A 60 -5.61 17.04 -12.12
CA PRO A 60 -6.29 17.13 -13.39
C PRO A 60 -7.43 16.10 -13.49
N ALA A 61 -8.44 16.42 -14.31
CA ALA A 61 -9.52 15.48 -14.59
C ALA A 61 -8.96 14.14 -15.11
N TYR A 62 -9.58 13.04 -14.70
CA TYR A 62 -9.23 11.67 -15.09
C TYR A 62 -7.84 11.18 -14.62
N CYS A 63 -7.21 11.87 -13.67
CA CYS A 63 -6.00 11.40 -13.02
C CYS A 63 -6.30 10.67 -11.70
N ASN A 64 -5.55 9.59 -11.45
CA ASN A 64 -5.38 9.07 -10.10
C ASN A 64 -4.37 9.93 -9.34
N PHE A 65 -4.54 10.07 -8.04
CA PHE A 65 -3.55 10.69 -7.17
C PHE A 65 -3.24 9.81 -5.96
N GLY A 66 -2.03 9.95 -5.42
CA GLY A 66 -1.60 9.23 -4.23
C GLY A 66 -0.48 9.97 -3.53
N VAL A 67 -0.42 9.84 -2.21
CA VAL A 67 0.66 10.39 -1.37
C VAL A 67 1.12 9.30 -0.42
N ILE A 68 2.44 9.10 -0.35
CA ILE A 68 3.07 8.15 0.55
C ILE A 68 4.16 8.90 1.31
N SER A 69 4.15 8.82 2.62
CA SER A 69 5.13 9.48 3.48
C SER A 69 5.32 8.67 4.74
N ARG A 70 6.51 8.73 5.31
CA ARG A 70 6.71 8.38 6.72
C ARG A 70 6.29 9.58 7.55
N VAL A 71 5.53 9.34 8.61
CA VAL A 71 4.98 10.39 9.46
C VAL A 71 5.35 10.11 10.91
N SER A 72 5.87 11.12 11.60
CA SER A 72 6.06 11.12 13.05
C SER A 72 5.25 12.28 13.63
N ILE A 73 4.51 12.02 14.71
CA ILE A 73 3.66 13.00 15.39
C ILE A 73 4.02 12.98 16.87
N THR A 74 4.51 14.10 17.38
CA THR A 74 4.93 14.22 18.78
C THR A 74 4.45 15.52 19.40
N ASP A 75 4.30 15.57 20.72
CA ASP A 75 4.21 16.84 21.45
C ASP A 75 5.58 17.54 21.52
N LYS A 76 5.63 18.75 22.10
CA LYS A 76 6.90 19.48 22.32
C LYS A 76 7.93 18.75 23.18
N GLN A 77 7.48 17.79 23.97
CA GLN A 77 8.33 16.98 24.85
C GLN A 77 8.84 15.71 24.15
N GLY A 78 8.43 15.48 22.90
CA GLY A 78 8.81 14.31 22.11
C GLY A 78 7.96 13.07 22.36
N ASN A 79 6.87 13.17 23.12
CA ASN A 79 5.96 12.04 23.36
C ASN A 79 5.04 11.86 22.16
N PRO A 80 4.60 10.62 21.83
CA PRO A 80 3.62 10.38 20.79
C PRO A 80 2.33 11.20 21.01
N ALA A 81 1.83 11.86 19.96
CA ALA A 81 0.60 12.63 20.01
C ALA A 81 -0.40 12.21 18.91
N ALA A 82 -1.66 12.56 19.09
CA ALA A 82 -2.74 12.24 18.15
C ALA A 82 -2.93 13.36 17.12
N ILE A 83 -3.32 12.99 15.91
CA ILE A 83 -3.74 13.91 14.85
C ILE A 83 -4.86 13.27 14.03
N THR A 84 -5.74 14.09 13.47
CA THR A 84 -6.72 13.67 12.48
C THR A 84 -6.26 14.06 11.08
N PHE A 85 -6.12 13.08 10.19
CA PHE A 85 -5.92 13.30 8.76
C PHE A 85 -7.26 13.36 8.04
N PHE A 86 -7.36 14.26 7.06
CA PHE A 86 -8.50 14.31 6.15
C PHE A 86 -7.96 14.16 4.73
N ASP A 87 -8.63 13.34 3.93
CA ASP A 87 -8.47 13.31 2.48
C ASP A 87 -9.67 14.02 1.87
N LEU A 88 -9.46 15.20 1.32
CA LEU A 88 -10.51 16.08 0.82
C LEU A 88 -10.22 16.43 -0.64
N ALA A 89 -11.21 16.21 -1.51
CA ALA A 89 -11.20 16.66 -2.89
C ALA A 89 -12.26 17.74 -3.09
N TYR A 90 -11.88 18.84 -3.73
CA TYR A 90 -12.80 19.91 -4.10
C TYR A 90 -12.93 19.95 -5.62
N VAL A 91 -14.16 19.84 -6.12
CA VAL A 91 -14.47 20.02 -7.55
C VAL A 91 -14.32 21.50 -7.97
N ASP A 92 -14.45 22.42 -7.00
CA ASP A 92 -14.37 23.86 -7.20
C ASP A 92 -13.23 24.43 -6.34
N GLU A 93 -12.15 24.85 -7.00
CA GLU A 93 -10.96 25.41 -6.36
C GLU A 93 -11.28 26.64 -5.49
N THR A 94 -12.30 27.42 -5.87
CA THR A 94 -12.69 28.63 -5.11
C THR A 94 -13.28 28.30 -3.73
N LYS A 95 -13.67 27.04 -3.50
CA LYS A 95 -14.22 26.55 -2.24
C LYS A 95 -13.20 25.77 -1.39
N SER A 96 -11.99 25.55 -1.90
CA SER A 96 -10.96 24.74 -1.23
C SER A 96 -10.37 25.35 0.05
N GLY A 97 -10.44 26.69 0.22
CA GLY A 97 -9.87 27.42 1.36
C GLY A 97 -10.86 27.86 2.44
N ASN A 98 -12.17 27.69 2.23
CA ASN A 98 -13.23 28.27 3.08
C ASN A 98 -14.07 27.21 3.80
N ALA A 99 -13.53 26.00 4.00
CA ALA A 99 -14.23 24.97 4.75
C ALA A 99 -14.32 25.38 6.22
N THR A 100 -15.52 25.77 6.67
CA THR A 100 -15.79 26.09 8.08
C THR A 100 -16.28 24.89 8.87
N GLU A 101 -16.61 23.79 8.19
CA GLU A 101 -17.15 22.57 8.77
C GLU A 101 -16.52 21.35 8.07
N PRO A 102 -16.46 20.18 8.73
CA PRO A 102 -16.00 18.95 8.10
C PRO A 102 -16.80 18.63 6.82
N ALA A 103 -16.12 18.11 5.81
CA ALA A 103 -16.81 17.60 4.63
C ALA A 103 -17.79 16.49 5.03
N GLN A 104 -19.04 16.59 4.59
CA GLN A 104 -20.03 15.54 4.80
C GLN A 104 -19.76 14.41 3.82
N ALA A 105 -19.71 13.18 4.32
CA ALA A 105 -19.55 12.02 3.45
C ALA A 105 -20.76 11.86 2.52
N SER A 106 -20.50 11.62 1.24
CA SER A 106 -21.53 11.19 0.31
C SER A 106 -21.95 9.77 0.69
N VAL A 107 -23.12 9.62 1.33
CA VAL A 107 -23.74 8.32 1.65
C VAL A 107 -25.05 8.25 0.89
N THR A 108 -25.02 7.91 -0.40
CA THR A 108 -26.24 7.80 -1.21
C THR A 108 -27.04 6.54 -0.90
N GLY A 109 -26.46 5.63 -0.09
CA GLY A 109 -27.12 4.41 0.37
C GLY A 109 -27.02 3.25 -0.63
N ASN A 110 -26.35 3.46 -1.76
CA ASN A 110 -26.06 2.40 -2.73
C ASN A 110 -24.76 1.67 -2.36
N LYS A 111 -24.75 0.34 -2.51
CA LYS A 111 -23.56 -0.52 -2.30
C LYS A 111 -22.33 -0.17 -3.16
N ALA A 112 -22.46 0.78 -4.09
CA ALA A 112 -21.42 1.20 -5.02
C ALA A 112 -20.73 2.52 -4.60
N ASP A 113 -21.10 3.11 -3.46
CA ASP A 113 -20.45 4.33 -2.96
C ASP A 113 -18.98 4.02 -2.57
N PRO A 114 -17.98 4.71 -3.14
CA PRO A 114 -16.57 4.46 -2.87
C PRO A 114 -16.19 5.00 -1.48
N HIS A 115 -16.45 4.22 -0.45
CA HIS A 115 -15.97 4.53 0.90
C HIS A 115 -14.53 4.06 1.09
N ARG A 116 -13.88 4.48 2.19
CA ARG A 116 -12.60 3.92 2.68
C ARG A 116 -12.90 2.85 3.75
N GLY A 117 -12.11 1.78 3.78
CA GLY A 117 -12.34 0.58 4.58
C GLY A 117 -11.72 0.67 5.98
N VAL A 118 -11.93 -0.37 6.79
CA VAL A 118 -11.42 -0.51 8.17
C VAL A 118 -10.67 -1.84 8.30
N GLY A 119 -9.41 -1.84 8.80
CA GLY A 119 -8.63 -3.06 9.09
C GLY A 119 -7.44 -2.85 10.06
N ALA A 120 -6.49 -3.77 10.23
CA ALA A 120 -5.17 -3.42 10.83
C ALA A 120 -4.05 -3.29 9.77
N GLY A 121 -3.26 -2.20 9.77
CA GLY A 121 -2.14 -2.06 8.82
C GLY A 121 -1.08 -3.15 9.01
N PHE A 122 -0.48 -3.60 7.91
CA PHE A 122 0.47 -4.71 7.92
C PHE A 122 1.83 -4.30 7.35
N TYR A 123 2.86 -4.36 8.19
CA TYR A 123 4.27 -4.35 7.79
C TYR A 123 4.95 -5.57 8.40
N GLU A 124 5.58 -6.41 7.59
CA GLU A 124 6.27 -7.60 8.08
C GLU A 124 7.60 -7.84 7.35
N THR A 125 8.57 -8.41 8.05
CA THR A 125 9.80 -8.92 7.46
C THR A 125 9.74 -10.43 7.33
N PHE A 126 9.53 -10.93 6.11
CA PHE A 126 9.52 -12.37 5.84
C PHE A 126 10.92 -12.90 5.61
N THR A 127 11.38 -13.79 6.48
CA THR A 127 12.59 -14.58 6.22
C THR A 127 12.20 -15.96 5.69
N LEU A 128 12.39 -16.16 4.39
CA LEU A 128 11.95 -17.35 3.67
C LEU A 128 13.15 -18.20 3.28
N ASN A 129 13.17 -19.46 3.71
CA ASN A 129 14.16 -20.44 3.29
C ASN A 129 13.46 -21.51 2.45
N LEU A 130 13.62 -21.44 1.14
CA LEU A 130 12.98 -22.33 0.19
C LEU A 130 14.00 -23.23 -0.51
N SER A 131 13.56 -24.43 -0.87
CA SER A 131 14.32 -25.32 -1.74
C SER A 131 13.39 -26.07 -2.68
N MET A 132 13.85 -26.36 -3.90
CA MET A 132 13.17 -27.29 -4.81
C MET A 132 13.90 -28.62 -4.82
N SER A 133 13.15 -29.70 -4.64
CA SER A 133 13.65 -31.07 -4.79
C SER A 133 13.51 -31.56 -6.24
N SER A 134 14.12 -32.70 -6.56
CA SER A 134 14.04 -33.32 -7.89
C SER A 134 12.62 -33.62 -8.36
N SER A 135 11.70 -33.95 -7.45
CA SER A 135 10.29 -34.20 -7.77
C SER A 135 9.47 -32.91 -8.04
N GLU A 136 10.13 -31.75 -7.97
CA GLU A 136 9.52 -30.42 -8.05
C GLU A 136 10.13 -29.56 -9.16
N GLN A 137 11.02 -30.11 -9.99
CA GLN A 137 11.73 -29.36 -11.04
C GLN A 137 10.82 -28.58 -11.99
N ASP A 138 9.59 -29.05 -12.22
CA ASP A 138 8.60 -28.46 -13.13
C ASP A 138 7.42 -27.82 -12.36
N LYS A 139 7.61 -27.50 -11.08
CA LYS A 139 6.56 -26.97 -10.19
C LYS A 139 6.93 -25.59 -9.66
N ALA A 140 5.91 -24.84 -9.24
CA ALA A 140 6.09 -23.63 -8.46
C ALA A 140 6.02 -23.95 -6.95
N LYS A 141 6.97 -23.41 -6.17
CA LYS A 141 6.80 -23.29 -4.72
C LYS A 141 5.93 -22.06 -4.46
N VAL A 142 4.69 -22.29 -4.06
CA VAL A 142 3.74 -21.22 -3.79
C VAL A 142 3.75 -20.92 -2.30
N ILE A 143 4.05 -19.68 -1.95
CA ILE A 143 3.71 -19.12 -0.64
C ILE A 143 2.56 -18.16 -0.87
N SER A 144 1.47 -18.43 -0.18
CA SER A 144 0.32 -17.52 -0.11
C SER A 144 0.38 -16.79 1.22
N PHE A 145 0.10 -15.50 1.19
CA PHE A 145 -0.06 -14.70 2.40
C PHE A 145 -1.55 -14.58 2.76
N GLY A 146 -1.80 -14.47 4.07
CA GLY A 146 -3.07 -14.48 4.82
C GLY A 146 -4.00 -15.70 4.68
N LYS A 147 -5.26 -15.56 5.14
CA LYS A 147 -5.97 -16.68 5.80
C LYS A 147 -6.38 -17.80 4.83
N ASP A 148 -6.21 -19.06 5.25
CA ASP A 148 -6.60 -20.23 4.45
C ASP A 148 -8.13 -20.37 4.37
N LYS A 149 -8.66 -20.29 3.14
CA LYS A 149 -10.09 -20.40 2.82
C LYS A 149 -10.72 -21.73 3.24
N THR A 150 -9.92 -22.78 3.43
CA THR A 150 -10.43 -24.15 3.66
C THR A 150 -10.94 -24.39 5.08
N THR A 151 -10.55 -23.55 6.07
CA THR A 151 -10.85 -23.79 7.49
C THR A 151 -11.81 -22.80 8.15
N ASP A 152 -12.10 -21.67 7.50
CA ASP A 152 -12.95 -20.60 8.08
C ASP A 152 -13.72 -19.86 6.97
N THR A 153 -15.02 -20.14 6.87
CA THR A 153 -15.92 -19.52 5.88
C THR A 153 -16.44 -18.14 6.32
N SER A 154 -16.14 -17.71 7.56
CA SER A 154 -16.52 -16.37 8.04
C SER A 154 -15.60 -15.26 7.50
N ASN A 155 -14.43 -15.66 6.99
CA ASN A 155 -13.38 -14.79 6.46
C ASN A 155 -12.79 -15.44 5.21
N ASP A 156 -13.51 -15.30 4.10
CA ASP A 156 -13.31 -16.01 2.84
C ASP A 156 -11.90 -15.84 2.24
N GLY A 157 -10.90 -16.56 2.77
CA GLY A 157 -9.55 -16.65 2.21
C GLY A 157 -8.78 -15.33 2.14
N ASP A 158 -9.11 -14.39 3.04
CA ASP A 158 -8.76 -12.99 2.84
C ASP A 158 -7.38 -12.65 3.43
N SER A 159 -6.48 -12.22 2.56
CA SER A 159 -5.25 -11.52 2.91
C SER A 159 -5.12 -10.18 2.20
N PHE A 160 -6.10 -9.87 1.34
CA PHE A 160 -6.10 -8.80 0.36
C PHE A 160 -7.55 -8.49 -0.14
N ASP A 161 -8.52 -8.37 0.74
CA ASP A 161 -9.93 -7.92 0.57
C ASP A 161 -10.31 -6.91 1.68
N GLY A 162 -9.31 -6.24 2.25
CA GLY A 162 -9.46 -4.97 2.93
C GLY A 162 -9.55 -5.04 4.46
N LYS A 163 -9.56 -6.24 5.04
CA LYS A 163 -9.53 -6.43 6.51
C LYS A 163 -8.14 -6.20 7.13
N ASP A 164 -7.08 -6.23 6.33
CA ASP A 164 -5.67 -6.08 6.73
C ASP A 164 -5.10 -4.66 6.42
N LEU A 165 -5.95 -3.63 6.38
CA LEU A 165 -5.59 -2.22 6.06
C LEU A 165 -5.56 -1.36 7.30
N ILE A 166 -5.16 -0.08 7.34
CA ILE A 166 -5.29 0.69 8.61
C ILE A 166 -6.75 1.10 8.89
N GLN A 167 -7.27 0.90 10.12
CA GLN A 167 -8.61 1.35 10.54
C GLN A 167 -8.66 2.88 10.46
N MET A 168 -9.44 3.41 9.52
CA MET A 168 -9.88 4.79 9.60
C MET A 168 -11.20 4.81 10.36
N THR A 169 -11.14 5.15 11.64
CA THR A 169 -12.34 5.44 12.43
C THR A 169 -12.82 6.84 12.06
N ASP A 170 -14.09 6.95 11.66
CA ASP A 170 -14.74 8.24 11.58
C ASP A 170 -14.95 8.79 13.00
N SER A 171 -14.07 9.72 13.41
CA SER A 171 -14.16 10.38 14.72
C SER A 171 -15.41 11.24 14.87
N SER A 172 -16.10 11.59 13.77
CA SER A 172 -17.36 12.33 13.80
C SER A 172 -18.59 11.45 14.04
N GLY A 173 -18.46 10.13 13.85
CA GLY A 173 -19.56 9.16 13.97
C GLY A 173 -20.67 9.31 12.91
N GLN A 174 -20.45 10.13 11.88
CA GLN A 174 -21.42 10.42 10.82
C GLN A 174 -21.52 9.27 9.81
N ILE A 175 -20.46 8.47 9.66
CA ILE A 175 -20.36 7.38 8.70
C ILE A 175 -20.37 6.04 9.43
N LYS A 176 -21.40 5.23 9.20
CA LYS A 176 -21.34 3.81 9.52
C LYS A 176 -20.70 3.07 8.34
N ILE A 177 -19.42 2.75 8.45
CA ILE A 177 -18.68 2.04 7.40
C ILE A 177 -19.28 0.64 7.23
N LYS A 178 -19.93 0.37 6.09
CA LYS A 178 -20.70 -0.87 5.83
C LYS A 178 -19.93 -1.96 5.08
N GLY A 179 -18.67 -1.73 4.74
CA GLY A 179 -17.78 -2.72 4.14
C GLY A 179 -17.18 -2.29 2.81
N LEU A 180 -15.95 -2.79 2.59
CA LEU A 180 -15.05 -2.71 1.45
C LEU A 180 -14.66 -1.34 0.89
N ALA A 181 -13.40 -1.00 1.13
CA ALA A 181 -12.57 -0.20 0.23
C ALA A 181 -11.23 -0.88 0.08
N GLY A 182 -10.64 -0.78 -1.12
CA GLY A 182 -9.56 -1.63 -1.60
C GLY A 182 -8.30 -1.71 -0.73
N ASN A 183 -7.47 -2.68 -1.08
CA ASN A 183 -6.30 -3.13 -0.32
C ASN A 183 -5.11 -2.19 -0.39
N TYR A 184 -4.92 -1.31 0.59
CA TYR A 184 -3.90 -0.26 0.54
C TYR A 184 -2.88 -0.36 1.67
N GLY A 185 -1.60 -0.42 1.32
CA GLY A 185 -0.52 -0.19 2.28
C GLY A 185 -0.01 -1.42 3.03
N VAL A 186 -0.32 -2.63 2.56
CA VAL A 186 0.41 -3.85 2.98
C VAL A 186 1.83 -3.76 2.44
N GLN A 187 2.80 -3.80 3.34
CA GLN A 187 4.22 -3.64 3.05
C GLN A 187 4.98 -4.87 3.55
N MET A 188 5.95 -5.33 2.77
CA MET A 188 6.73 -6.51 3.10
C MET A 188 8.20 -6.32 2.75
N ASP A 189 9.09 -6.57 3.70
CA ASP A 189 10.52 -6.83 3.45
C ASP A 189 10.72 -8.34 3.31
N VAL A 190 11.02 -8.81 2.11
CA VAL A 190 11.20 -10.25 1.85
C VAL A 190 12.68 -10.57 1.76
N ARG A 191 13.14 -11.45 2.64
CA ARG A 191 14.49 -12.00 2.69
C ARG A 191 14.43 -13.46 2.28
N LEU A 192 14.64 -13.74 1.01
CA LEU A 192 14.56 -15.08 0.44
C LEU A 192 15.94 -15.69 0.30
N LYS A 193 16.12 -16.89 0.86
CA LYS A 193 17.18 -17.82 0.50
C LYS A 193 16.57 -18.99 -0.26
N PHE A 194 16.94 -19.17 -1.51
CA PHE A 194 16.49 -20.27 -2.36
C PHE A 194 17.62 -21.26 -2.60
N THR A 195 17.35 -22.56 -2.52
CA THR A 195 18.32 -23.64 -2.78
C THR A 195 17.82 -24.58 -3.87
N ASN A 196 18.61 -24.79 -4.92
CA ASN A 196 18.30 -25.75 -5.96
C ASN A 196 18.79 -27.15 -5.54
N ASN A 197 17.87 -28.07 -5.23
CA ASN A 197 18.17 -29.49 -4.99
C ASN A 197 17.45 -30.39 -6.01
N THR A 198 17.25 -29.90 -7.24
CA THR A 198 16.52 -30.62 -8.28
C THR A 198 17.30 -31.77 -8.91
N GLY A 199 18.61 -31.86 -8.64
CA GLY A 199 19.53 -32.77 -9.32
C GLY A 199 20.12 -32.19 -10.61
N ASN A 200 19.58 -31.06 -11.11
CA ASN A 200 20.00 -30.41 -12.34
C ASN A 200 20.33 -28.92 -12.11
N THR A 201 21.10 -28.33 -13.02
CA THR A 201 21.25 -26.86 -13.10
C THR A 201 20.03 -26.26 -13.79
N GLY A 202 19.49 -25.15 -13.27
CA GLY A 202 18.30 -24.51 -13.83
C GLY A 202 18.23 -23.02 -13.53
N ASN A 203 17.42 -22.28 -14.29
CA ASN A 203 17.08 -20.88 -14.01
C ASN A 203 15.81 -20.82 -13.16
N PHE A 204 15.80 -19.96 -12.15
CA PHE A 204 14.68 -19.82 -11.21
C PHE A 204 14.22 -18.37 -11.14
N LYS A 205 12.91 -18.16 -10.95
CA LYS A 205 12.30 -16.83 -10.88
C LYS A 205 11.33 -16.72 -9.70
N VAL A 206 11.20 -15.50 -9.16
CA VAL A 206 10.13 -15.14 -8.22
C VAL A 206 9.01 -14.44 -9.00
N VAL A 207 7.80 -14.95 -8.81
CA VAL A 207 6.59 -14.44 -9.45
C VAL A 207 5.64 -13.98 -8.35
N MET A 208 5.07 -12.78 -8.52
CA MET A 208 4.02 -12.25 -7.64
C MET A 208 2.71 -12.21 -8.41
N SER A 209 1.63 -12.66 -7.76
CA SER A 209 0.32 -12.83 -8.39
C SER A 209 -0.81 -12.78 -7.36
N SER A 210 -2.04 -12.58 -7.84
CA SER A 210 -3.28 -12.67 -7.07
C SER A 210 -4.22 -13.70 -7.70
N SER A 211 -4.93 -14.46 -6.88
CA SER A 211 -5.86 -15.54 -7.30
C SER A 211 -7.23 -15.03 -7.79
N GLY A 212 -7.43 -13.72 -7.92
CA GLY A 212 -8.71 -13.17 -8.41
C GLY A 212 -8.89 -11.66 -8.30
N GLY A 213 -7.91 -10.92 -7.75
CA GLY A 213 -7.97 -9.47 -7.59
C GLY A 213 -7.17 -8.70 -8.64
N LYS A 214 -7.58 -7.47 -8.92
CA LYS A 214 -6.83 -6.45 -9.70
C LYS A 214 -5.65 -5.91 -8.89
N ILE A 215 -4.83 -6.77 -8.29
CA ILE A 215 -3.75 -6.34 -7.41
C ILE A 215 -2.51 -6.03 -8.26
N TYR A 216 -1.95 -4.83 -8.07
CA TYR A 216 -0.74 -4.38 -8.74
C TYR A 216 0.43 -4.48 -7.75
N PRO A 217 1.16 -5.60 -7.68
CA PRO A 217 2.33 -5.70 -6.80
C PRO A 217 3.41 -4.72 -7.27
N PHE A 218 3.86 -3.88 -6.36
CA PHE A 218 5.04 -3.03 -6.53
C PHE A 218 6.24 -3.74 -5.90
N VAL A 219 7.39 -3.73 -6.59
CA VAL A 219 8.62 -4.38 -6.13
C VAL A 219 9.78 -3.39 -6.23
N SER A 220 10.59 -3.33 -5.18
CA SER A 220 11.86 -2.61 -5.16
C SER A 220 12.99 -3.58 -4.84
N LEU A 221 13.94 -3.70 -5.76
CA LEU A 221 15.13 -4.53 -5.65
C LEU A 221 16.35 -3.71 -6.09
N ASN A 222 17.25 -3.41 -5.16
CA ASN A 222 18.51 -2.69 -5.44
C ASN A 222 18.32 -1.36 -6.23
N GLY A 223 17.26 -0.61 -5.91
CA GLY A 223 16.93 0.65 -6.59
C GLY A 223 16.27 0.50 -7.96
N VAL A 224 16.02 -0.74 -8.41
CA VAL A 224 15.19 -1.05 -9.57
C VAL A 224 13.76 -1.30 -9.09
N PHE A 225 12.80 -0.74 -9.82
CA PHE A 225 11.39 -0.82 -9.48
C PHE A 225 10.63 -1.60 -10.56
N ALA A 226 9.85 -2.59 -10.14
CA ALA A 226 8.97 -3.34 -11.01
C ALA A 226 7.52 -3.16 -10.53
N TYR A 227 6.64 -2.84 -11.48
CA TYR A 227 5.20 -2.69 -11.29
C TYR A 227 4.52 -3.00 -12.63
N PRO A 228 3.23 -3.39 -12.64
CA PRO A 228 2.61 -3.82 -13.89
C PRO A 228 2.45 -2.65 -14.86
N GLY A 229 3.11 -2.73 -16.02
CA GLY A 229 2.98 -1.75 -17.10
C GLY A 229 1.86 -2.06 -18.11
N ARG A 230 1.43 -3.33 -18.21
CA ARG A 230 0.32 -3.75 -19.08
C ARG A 230 -0.31 -5.06 -18.58
N ARG A 231 -1.65 -5.10 -18.61
CA ARG A 231 -2.46 -6.28 -18.28
C ARG A 231 -2.19 -7.41 -19.28
N ILE A 232 -1.87 -8.62 -18.79
CA ILE A 232 -1.89 -9.84 -19.60
C ILE A 232 -3.15 -10.62 -19.20
N GLU A 233 -4.12 -10.71 -20.10
CA GLU A 233 -5.49 -11.20 -19.83
C GLU A 233 -5.63 -12.73 -19.90
N THR A 234 -4.67 -13.43 -20.49
CA THR A 234 -4.88 -14.79 -21.01
C THR A 234 -4.45 -15.93 -20.09
N ALA A 235 -3.90 -15.64 -18.92
CA ALA A 235 -3.69 -16.59 -17.83
C ALA A 235 -3.67 -15.80 -16.53
N LYS A 236 -3.98 -16.45 -15.40
CA LYS A 236 -3.81 -15.91 -14.03
C LYS A 236 -2.69 -14.86 -13.98
N VAL A 237 -2.97 -13.69 -13.42
CA VAL A 237 -2.12 -12.48 -13.53
C VAL A 237 -0.77 -12.73 -12.86
N LEU A 238 0.15 -13.35 -13.60
CA LEU A 238 1.51 -13.68 -13.16
C LEU A 238 2.42 -12.58 -13.68
N MET A 239 3.08 -11.89 -12.78
CA MET A 239 4.13 -10.95 -13.12
C MET A 239 5.46 -11.58 -12.71
N GLU A 240 6.29 -11.94 -13.69
CA GLU A 240 7.70 -12.25 -13.42
C GLU A 240 8.33 -10.98 -12.85
N MET A 241 8.76 -11.02 -11.59
CA MET A 241 9.26 -9.82 -10.91
C MET A 241 10.76 -9.87 -10.67
N ILE A 242 11.33 -11.05 -10.43
CA ILE A 242 12.75 -11.20 -10.10
C ILE A 242 13.30 -12.47 -10.73
N ASP A 243 14.31 -12.34 -11.58
CA ASP A 243 15.13 -13.45 -12.08
C ASP A 243 16.26 -13.74 -11.09
N LEU A 244 16.32 -14.96 -10.57
CA LEU A 244 17.36 -15.40 -9.64
C LEU A 244 18.61 -15.91 -10.37
N GLY A 245 18.55 -16.01 -11.69
CA GLY A 245 19.60 -16.54 -12.54
C GLY A 245 19.66 -18.07 -12.54
N THR A 246 20.69 -18.58 -13.21
CA THR A 246 21.01 -20.00 -13.26
C THR A 246 21.70 -20.44 -11.97
N ILE A 247 21.14 -21.46 -11.31
CA ILE A 247 21.62 -21.99 -10.04
C ILE A 247 21.98 -23.46 -10.22
N GLU A 248 23.21 -23.84 -9.90
CA GLU A 248 23.65 -25.24 -9.93
C GLU A 248 22.98 -26.07 -8.83
N ASN A 249 22.87 -27.37 -9.05
CA ASN A 249 22.38 -28.29 -8.02
C ASN A 249 23.23 -28.22 -6.74
N GLY A 250 22.56 -28.21 -5.59
CA GLY A 250 23.15 -28.05 -4.26
C GLY A 250 23.56 -26.62 -3.90
N LYS A 251 23.37 -25.63 -4.79
CA LYS A 251 23.70 -24.23 -4.52
C LYS A 251 22.49 -23.43 -4.08
N SER A 252 22.77 -22.36 -3.33
CA SER A 252 21.78 -21.40 -2.88
C SER A 252 22.06 -20.00 -3.41
N VAL A 253 21.01 -19.22 -3.59
CA VAL A 253 21.04 -17.77 -3.82
C VAL A 253 20.21 -17.08 -2.76
N SER A 254 20.59 -15.86 -2.40
CA SER A 254 19.79 -14.99 -1.54
C SER A 254 19.38 -13.75 -2.29
N VAL A 255 18.12 -13.34 -2.13
CA VAL A 255 17.59 -12.08 -2.64
C VAL A 255 16.75 -11.41 -1.56
N ASN A 256 16.97 -10.11 -1.40
CA ASN A 256 16.18 -9.28 -0.50
C ASN A 256 15.46 -8.23 -1.34
N PHE A 257 14.15 -8.10 -1.18
CA PHE A 257 13.37 -7.11 -1.91
C PHE A 257 12.22 -6.59 -1.06
N PHE A 258 11.86 -5.34 -1.28
CA PHE A 258 10.66 -4.75 -0.72
C PHE A 258 9.50 -4.93 -1.69
N THR A 259 8.32 -5.25 -1.18
CA THR A 259 7.09 -5.26 -1.97
C THR A 259 5.94 -4.62 -1.22
N ALA A 260 5.05 -3.97 -1.97
CA ALA A 260 3.86 -3.34 -1.43
C ALA A 260 2.65 -3.59 -2.32
N LEU A 261 1.47 -3.63 -1.71
CA LEU A 261 0.21 -3.55 -2.43
C LEU A 261 -0.21 -2.10 -2.63
N THR A 262 -0.30 -1.71 -3.91
CA THR A 262 -0.60 -0.35 -4.32
C THR A 262 -2.11 -0.09 -4.38
N ALA A 263 -2.50 1.18 -4.28
CA ALA A 263 -3.90 1.56 -4.24
C ALA A 263 -4.69 1.44 -5.56
N VAL A 264 -5.67 0.55 -5.62
CA VAL A 264 -6.38 0.11 -6.83
C VAL A 264 -7.67 0.89 -7.16
N PHE A 265 -8.23 1.71 -6.27
CA PHE A 265 -9.46 2.48 -6.59
C PHE A 265 -9.28 3.98 -6.49
N THR A 266 -10.06 4.67 -7.32
CA THR A 266 -10.32 6.11 -7.25
C THR A 266 -10.72 6.50 -5.83
N ALA A 267 -10.09 7.54 -5.30
CA ALA A 267 -10.61 8.25 -4.14
C ALA A 267 -12.08 8.65 -4.39
N PRO A 268 -12.91 8.79 -3.35
CA PRO A 268 -14.28 9.29 -3.52
C PRO A 268 -14.27 10.62 -4.30
N PHE A 269 -15.14 10.70 -5.31
CA PHE A 269 -15.55 11.96 -5.94
C PHE A 269 -16.64 12.62 -5.10
#